data_AF-A0A480BY60-F1
#
_entry.id   AF-A0A480BY60-F1
#
_cell.length_a   1.000
_cell.length_b   1.000
_cell.length_c   1.000
_cell.angle_alpha   90.00
_cell.angle_beta   90.00
_cell.angle_gamma   90.00
#
_symmetry.space_group_name_H-M   'P 1'
#
loop_
_entity.id
_entity.type
_entity.pdbx_description
1 polymer ?
#
loop_
_entity_poly.entity_id
_entity_poly.type
_entity_poly.pdbx_seq_one_letter_code
_entity_poly.pdbx_strand_id
1 'polypeptide(L)'
;MEARDMPKSSSLADGAKTYYRPIEAAIRWSGLLRFERRILATLGQRPLPEATEFPRWPMLRLNAERIFDALAHGEMRYGKEGLVRDTHGLAMDDPSLTV
;
A
#
# COMPACT_ATOMS: atom_id res chain seq x y z
N MET A 1 25.86 34.84 10.30
CA MET A 1 25.42 34.10 9.12
C MET A 1 24.59 32.94 9.64
N GLU A 2 23.29 33.17 9.80
CA GLU A 2 22.40 32.32 10.59
C GLU A 2 21.93 31.14 9.73
N ALA A 3 22.31 29.93 10.13
CA ALA A 3 21.87 28.70 9.49
C ALA A 3 20.39 28.52 9.78
N ARG A 4 19.56 28.74 8.77
CA ARG A 4 18.12 28.56 8.81
C ARG A 4 17.80 27.11 9.17
N ASP A 5 17.12 26.93 10.29
CA ASP A 5 16.48 25.68 10.70
C ASP A 5 15.52 25.25 9.58
N MET A 6 15.94 24.28 8.79
CA MET A 6 15.11 23.65 7.78
C MET A 6 14.22 22.63 8.52
N PRO A 7 12.89 22.80 8.56
CA PRO A 7 12.04 21.79 9.15
C PRO A 7 12.24 20.50 8.36
N LYS A 8 12.86 19.50 8.97
CA LYS A 8 12.92 18.14 8.43
C LYS A 8 11.47 17.68 8.34
N SER A 9 10.92 17.72 7.13
CA SER A 9 9.59 17.20 6.84
C SER A 9 9.53 15.75 7.35
N SER A 10 8.89 15.55 8.49
CA SER A 10 8.67 14.22 9.08
C SER A 10 7.57 13.51 8.30
N SER A 11 7.82 13.28 7.02
CA SER A 11 6.93 12.61 6.07
C SER A 11 6.64 11.13 6.42
N LEU A 12 7.25 10.60 7.48
CA LEU A 12 7.12 9.19 7.88
C LEU A 12 5.89 8.94 8.76
N ALA A 13 5.41 9.95 9.49
CA ALA A 13 4.35 9.79 10.49
C ALA A 13 2.94 10.11 9.96
N ASP A 14 2.82 10.85 8.85
CA ASP A 14 1.50 11.15 8.27
C ASP A 14 0.83 9.87 7.75
N GLY A 15 -0.13 9.38 8.52
CA GLY A 15 -0.95 8.21 8.20
C GLY A 15 -0.40 6.86 8.66
N ALA A 16 0.51 6.81 9.64
CA ALA A 16 0.94 5.55 10.23
C ALA A 16 -0.25 4.78 10.85
N LYS A 17 -0.68 3.68 10.22
CA LYS A 17 -1.71 2.73 10.70
C LYS A 17 -1.05 1.41 11.12
N THR A 18 -1.69 0.69 12.03
CA THR A 18 -1.31 -0.68 12.41
C THR A 18 -1.60 -1.68 11.29
N TYR A 19 -2.60 -1.37 10.46
CA TYR A 19 -3.05 -2.21 9.36
C TYR A 19 -3.28 -1.34 8.13
N TYR A 20 -2.79 -1.79 6.98
CA TYR A 20 -2.95 -1.10 5.70
C TYR A 20 -3.63 -2.01 4.70
N ARG A 21 -4.46 -1.47 3.81
CA ARG A 21 -4.84 -2.27 2.63
C ARG A 21 -3.58 -2.58 1.81
N PRO A 22 -3.49 -3.72 1.10
CA PRO A 22 -2.34 -4.07 0.27
C PRO A 22 -1.89 -2.92 -0.66
N ILE A 23 -2.83 -2.22 -1.26
CA ILE A 23 -2.55 -1.05 -2.09
C ILE A 23 -1.97 0.15 -1.31
N GLU A 24 -2.43 0.39 -0.08
CA GLU A 24 -1.91 1.46 0.78
C GLU A 24 -0.46 1.18 1.19
N ALA A 25 -0.15 -0.09 1.50
CA ALA A 25 1.21 -0.55 1.74
C ALA A 25 2.09 -0.40 0.49
N ALA A 26 1.58 -0.74 -0.70
CA ALA A 26 2.30 -0.55 -1.96
C ALA A 26 2.64 0.93 -2.22
N ILE A 27 1.67 1.84 -2.02
CA ILE A 27 1.85 3.30 -2.16
C ILE A 27 2.95 3.80 -1.22
N ARG A 28 2.97 3.30 0.03
CA ARG A 28 4.00 3.64 1.03
C ARG A 28 5.37 3.16 0.61
N TRP A 29 5.49 1.91 0.19
CA TRP A 29 6.76 1.32 -0.26
C TRP A 29 7.28 1.97 -1.54
N SER A 30 6.41 2.59 -2.34
CA SER A 30 6.77 3.35 -3.53
C SER A 30 7.06 4.84 -3.26
N GLY A 31 6.92 5.33 -2.02
CA GLY A 31 7.13 6.75 -1.68
C GLY A 31 6.09 7.70 -2.28
N LEU A 32 4.87 7.21 -2.54
CA LEU A 32 3.80 7.93 -3.25
C LEU A 32 2.69 8.45 -2.33
N LEU A 33 2.95 8.58 -1.02
CA LEU A 33 1.96 9.04 -0.02
C LEU A 33 1.22 10.33 -0.43
N ARG A 34 1.93 11.31 -0.97
CA ARG A 34 1.33 12.56 -1.48
C ARG A 34 0.30 12.36 -2.60
N PHE A 35 0.35 11.24 -3.30
CA PHE A 35 -0.55 10.87 -4.40
C PHE A 35 -1.56 9.79 -3.99
N GLU A 36 -1.57 9.34 -2.74
CA GLU A 36 -2.39 8.23 -2.26
C GLU A 36 -3.86 8.41 -2.63
N ARG A 37 -4.46 9.56 -2.30
CA ARG A 37 -5.87 9.85 -2.61
C ARG A 37 -6.18 9.75 -4.11
N ARG A 38 -5.26 10.20 -4.97
CA ARG A 38 -5.42 10.15 -6.43
C ARG A 38 -5.32 8.71 -6.93
N ILE A 39 -4.34 7.96 -6.45
CA ILE A 39 -4.14 6.55 -6.81
C ILE A 39 -5.37 5.73 -6.39
N LEU A 40 -5.82 5.89 -5.16
CA LEU A 40 -6.99 5.18 -4.63
C LEU A 40 -8.28 5.54 -5.39
N ALA A 41 -8.46 6.81 -5.78
CA ALA A 41 -9.61 7.23 -6.57
C ALA A 41 -9.62 6.60 -7.98
N THR A 42 -8.46 6.49 -8.61
CA THR A 42 -8.31 5.83 -9.92
C THR A 42 -8.48 4.31 -9.82
N LEU A 43 -7.94 3.70 -8.76
CA LEU A 43 -8.01 2.26 -8.56
C LEU A 43 -9.43 1.77 -8.21
N GLY A 44 -10.15 2.56 -7.42
CA GLY A 44 -11.50 2.23 -6.96
C GLY A 44 -11.47 1.06 -5.98
N GLN A 45 -12.18 -0.01 -6.33
CA GLN A 45 -12.24 -1.25 -5.54
C GLN A 45 -11.28 -2.34 -6.05
N ARG A 46 -10.50 -2.08 -7.10
CA ARG A 46 -9.59 -3.09 -7.65
C ARG A 46 -8.43 -3.36 -6.69
N PRO A 47 -7.97 -4.62 -6.56
CA PRO A 47 -6.84 -4.96 -5.70
C PRO A 47 -5.49 -4.50 -6.29
N LEU A 48 -5.38 -4.48 -7.62
CA LEU A 48 -4.13 -4.22 -8.35
C LEU A 48 -4.33 -3.19 -9.47
N PRO A 49 -3.37 -2.27 -9.66
CA PRO A 49 -3.37 -1.35 -10.80
C PRO A 49 -3.01 -2.07 -12.10
N GLU A 50 -3.54 -1.60 -13.22
CA GLU A 50 -3.15 -2.11 -14.53
C GLU A 50 -1.73 -1.63 -14.93
N ALA A 51 -1.07 -2.37 -15.84
CA ALA A 51 0.31 -2.07 -16.27
C ALA A 51 0.43 -0.67 -16.86
N THR A 52 -0.61 -0.24 -17.58
CA THR A 52 -0.65 0.99 -18.36
C THR A 52 -1.26 2.16 -17.59
N GLU A 53 -1.78 1.93 -16.38
CA GLU A 53 -2.56 2.92 -15.63
C GLU A 53 -1.67 3.97 -14.94
N PHE A 54 -0.51 3.52 -14.44
CA PHE A 54 0.47 4.39 -13.80
C PHE A 54 1.86 4.24 -14.42
N PRO A 55 2.04 4.60 -15.71
CA PRO A 55 3.32 4.38 -16.42
C PRO A 55 4.47 5.20 -15.82
N ARG A 56 4.15 6.29 -15.10
CA ARG A 56 5.14 7.12 -14.39
C ARG A 56 5.60 6.47 -13.07
N TRP A 57 4.90 5.47 -12.56
CA TRP A 57 5.14 4.84 -11.26
C TRP A 57 5.23 3.31 -11.35
N PRO A 58 6.21 2.76 -12.11
CA PRO A 58 6.33 1.31 -12.29
C PRO A 58 6.54 0.56 -10.97
N MET A 59 7.17 1.20 -9.98
CA MET A 59 7.36 0.64 -8.64
C MET A 59 6.07 0.41 -7.87
N LEU A 60 4.98 1.13 -8.19
CA LEU A 60 3.69 0.95 -7.52
C LEU A 60 3.10 -0.42 -7.81
N ARG A 61 3.06 -0.80 -9.09
CA ARG A 61 2.55 -2.11 -9.50
C ARG A 61 3.45 -3.23 -8.99
N LEU A 62 4.78 -3.09 -9.14
CA LEU A 62 5.74 -4.09 -8.66
C LEU A 62 5.61 -4.33 -7.15
N ASN A 63 5.48 -3.27 -6.35
CA ASN A 63 5.32 -3.43 -4.90
C ASN A 63 3.96 -4.02 -4.54
N ALA A 64 2.89 -3.67 -5.25
CA ALA A 64 1.59 -4.28 -5.06
C ALA A 64 1.65 -5.79 -5.37
N GLU A 65 2.21 -6.18 -6.52
CA GLU A 65 2.42 -7.58 -6.89
C GLU A 65 3.22 -8.34 -5.82
N ARG A 66 4.31 -7.75 -5.30
CA ARG A 66 5.10 -8.35 -4.21
C ARG A 66 4.29 -8.57 -2.92
N ILE A 67 3.44 -7.61 -2.57
CA ILE A 67 2.57 -7.76 -1.39
C ILE A 67 1.56 -8.89 -1.64
N PHE A 68 0.91 -8.92 -2.81
CA PHE A 68 -0.02 -10.01 -3.14
C PHE A 68 0.65 -11.37 -3.21
N ASP A 69 1.88 -11.44 -3.72
CA ASP A 69 2.69 -12.66 -3.76
C ASP A 69 3.04 -13.14 -2.34
N ALA A 70 3.52 -12.26 -1.48
CA ALA A 70 3.80 -12.56 -0.08
C ALA A 70 2.53 -13.00 0.68
N LEU A 71 1.38 -12.41 0.36
CA LEU A 71 0.09 -12.81 0.91
C LEU A 71 -0.36 -14.18 0.42
N ALA A 72 -0.19 -14.49 -0.86
CA ALA A 72 -0.54 -15.79 -1.42
C ALA A 72 0.33 -16.92 -0.84
N HIS A 73 1.60 -16.63 -0.58
CA HIS A 73 2.56 -17.59 -0.03
C HIS A 73 2.61 -17.61 1.50
N GLY A 74 1.89 -16.72 2.19
CA GLY A 74 1.84 -16.66 3.65
C GLY A 74 3.10 -16.11 4.29
N GLU A 75 3.95 -15.43 3.52
CA GLU A 75 5.14 -14.73 4.01
C GLU A 75 4.77 -13.42 4.72
N MET A 76 3.56 -12.90 4.48
CA MET A 76 3.02 -11.71 5.14
C MET A 76 1.74 -12.04 5.90
N ARG A 77 1.68 -11.64 7.17
CA ARG A 77 0.45 -11.72 7.97
C ARG A 77 -0.56 -10.71 7.44
N TYR A 78 -1.81 -11.11 7.32
CA TYR A 78 -2.91 -10.21 6.95
C TYR A 78 -4.06 -10.31 7.95
N GLY A 79 -4.82 -9.23 8.07
CA GLY A 79 -6.08 -9.16 8.76
C GLY A 79 -7.24 -8.95 7.79
N LYS A 80 -8.33 -9.69 7.97
CA LYS A 80 -9.64 -9.39 7.34
C LYS A 80 -10.58 -8.97 8.46
N GLU A 81 -11.22 -7.80 8.33
CA GLU A 81 -12.16 -7.25 9.34
C GLU A 81 -11.60 -7.17 10.78
N GLY A 82 -10.30 -6.86 10.93
CA GLY A 82 -9.67 -6.75 12.25
C GLY A 82 -9.28 -8.08 12.90
N LEU A 83 -9.47 -9.21 12.23
CA LEU A 83 -9.00 -10.53 12.64
C LEU A 83 -7.80 -10.94 11.76
N VAL A 84 -6.64 -11.13 12.39
CA VAL A 84 -5.47 -11.76 11.76
C VAL A 84 -5.86 -13.19 11.39
N ARG A 85 -5.82 -13.53 10.10
CA ARG A 85 -6.17 -14.87 9.60
C ARG A 85 -4.96 -15.51 8.91
N ASP A 86 -4.78 -16.79 9.18
CA ASP A 86 -3.79 -17.61 8.51
C ASP A 86 -4.25 -18.00 7.10
N THR A 87 -3.27 -18.27 6.25
CA THR A 87 -3.22 -18.02 4.80
C THR A 87 -4.08 -18.88 3.87
N HIS A 88 -5.04 -19.65 4.36
CA HIS A 88 -5.76 -20.59 3.50
C HIS A 88 -7.15 -20.12 3.09
N GLY A 89 -7.27 -19.76 1.81
CA GLY A 89 -8.55 -19.68 1.09
C GLY A 89 -9.17 -18.30 0.94
N LEU A 90 -8.37 -17.23 0.86
CA LEU A 90 -8.91 -15.89 0.67
C LEU A 90 -9.23 -15.54 -0.79
N ALA A 91 -10.36 -14.86 -0.95
CA ALA A 91 -10.67 -14.03 -2.09
C ALA A 91 -9.76 -12.79 -2.06
N MET A 92 -8.67 -12.83 -2.82
CA MET A 92 -7.62 -11.78 -2.89
C MET A 92 -8.13 -10.44 -3.48
N ASP A 93 -9.36 -10.42 -3.96
CA ASP A 93 -10.09 -9.26 -4.49
C ASP A 93 -10.95 -8.54 -3.43
N ASP A 94 -10.92 -8.98 -2.17
CA ASP A 94 -11.73 -8.39 -1.11
C ASP A 94 -11.20 -6.98 -0.70
N PRO A 95 -12.01 -5.92 -0.82
CA PRO A 95 -11.61 -4.55 -0.48
C PRO A 95 -11.38 -4.33 1.02
N SER A 96 -11.78 -5.28 1.89
CA SER A 96 -11.60 -5.24 3.35
C SER A 96 -10.27 -5.84 3.84
N LEU A 97 -9.42 -6.34 2.94
CA LEU A 97 -8.14 -6.96 3.29
C LEU A 97 -7.12 -5.93 3.79
N THR A 98 -6.41 -6.26 4.87
CA THR A 98 -5.36 -5.43 5.46
C THR A 98 -4.10 -6.22 5.81
N VAL A 99 -2.92 -5.58 5.82
CA VAL A 99 -1.58 -6.13 6.08
C VAL A 99 -0.83 -5.32 7.13
#